data_AF-A0A7J3XAA2-F1
#
_entry.id   AF-A0A7J3XAA2-F1
#
_cell.length_a   1.000
_cell.length_b   1.000
_cell.length_c   1.000
_cell.angle_alpha   90.00
_cell.angle_beta   90.00
_cell.angle_gamma   90.00
#
_symmetry.space_group_name_H-M   'P 1'
#
loop_
_entity.id
_entity.type
_entity.pdbx_description
1 polymer ?
#
loop_
_entity_poly.entity_id
_entity_poly.type
_entity_poly.pdbx_seq_one_letter_code
_entity_poly.pdbx_strand_id
1 'polypeptide(L)'
;MQDLIVLAAIIAIALAVAYLFEILRPLIIGLLLAYLAFPIYWFIASLDIDPLLRIFLQILVFTAMYGFVLYMVVTYLYKLRVRMRAVKR
;
A
#
# COMPACT_ATOMS: atom_id res chain seq x y z
N MET A 1 -8.48 41.81 -1.04
CA MET A 1 -7.25 41.14 -0.52
C MET A 1 -7.58 39.93 0.34
N GLN A 2 -8.62 39.98 1.18
CA GLN A 2 -9.04 38.86 2.03
C GLN A 2 -9.47 37.62 1.22
N ASP A 3 -10.19 37.80 0.11
CA ASP A 3 -10.67 36.68 -0.74
C ASP A 3 -9.53 35.89 -1.40
N LEU A 4 -8.45 36.59 -1.77
CA LEU A 4 -7.23 35.98 -2.31
C LEU A 4 -6.49 35.13 -1.27
N ILE A 5 -6.47 35.57 -0.02
CA ILE A 5 -5.85 34.83 1.10
C ILE A 5 -6.65 33.56 1.40
N VAL A 6 -7.98 33.66 1.42
CA VAL A 6 -8.86 32.50 1.64
C VAL A 6 -8.70 31.47 0.51
N LEU A 7 -8.66 31.92 -0.75
CA LEU A 7 -8.45 31.02 -1.89
C LEU A 7 -7.08 30.32 -1.83
N ALA A 8 -6.02 31.06 -1.50
CA ALA A 8 -4.68 30.49 -1.33
C ALA A 8 -4.63 29.44 -0.20
N ALA A 9 -5.32 29.70 0.91
CA ALA A 9 -5.41 28.75 2.02
C ALA A 9 -6.12 27.45 1.61
N ILE A 10 -7.24 27.54 0.87
CA ILE A 10 -7.97 26.37 0.37
C ILE A 10 -7.08 25.52 -0.55
N ILE A 11 -6.36 26.16 -1.48
CA ILE A 11 -5.44 25.48 -2.40
C ILE A 11 -4.31 24.78 -1.63
N ALA A 12 -3.72 25.45 -0.65
CA ALA A 12 -2.65 24.88 0.17
C ALA A 12 -3.13 23.65 0.96
N ILE A 13 -4.33 23.70 1.54
CA ILE A 13 -4.94 22.56 2.26
C ILE A 13 -5.21 21.41 1.30
N ALA A 14 -5.78 21.67 0.12
CA ALA A 14 -6.04 20.64 -0.89
C ALA A 14 -4.77 19.94 -1.35
N LEU A 15 -3.69 20.70 -1.57
CA LEU A 15 -2.36 20.15 -1.90
C LEU A 15 -1.79 19.31 -0.76
N ALA A 16 -1.90 19.76 0.49
CA ALA A 16 -1.43 19.01 1.65
C ALA A 16 -2.18 17.67 1.81
N VAL A 17 -3.50 17.68 1.62
CA VAL A 17 -4.34 16.48 1.65
C VAL A 17 -3.97 15.51 0.52
N ALA A 18 -3.77 16.02 -0.70
CA ALA A 18 -3.35 15.19 -1.83
C ALA A 18 -2.00 14.51 -1.58
N TYR A 19 -1.04 15.23 -1.00
CA TYR A 19 0.27 14.70 -0.63
C TYR A 19 0.17 13.63 0.45
N LEU A 20 -0.65 13.87 1.48
CA LEU A 20 -0.94 12.89 2.53
C LEU A 20 -1.52 11.60 1.94
N PHE A 21 -2.46 11.71 0.98
CA PHE A 21 -3.06 10.56 0.32
C PHE A 21 -2.06 9.78 -0.54
N GLU A 22 -1.11 10.47 -1.19
CA GLU A 22 -0.02 9.82 -1.94
C GLU A 22 0.91 9.01 -1.02
N ILE A 23 1.19 9.50 0.19
CA ILE A 23 1.98 8.80 1.22
C ILE A 23 1.23 7.60 1.81
N LEU A 24 -0.06 7.75 2.08
CA LEU A 24 -0.89 6.70 2.66
C LEU A 24 -1.26 5.61 1.65
N ARG A 25 -1.19 5.89 0.35
CA ARG A 25 -1.54 4.94 -0.72
C ARG A 25 -0.93 3.54 -0.57
N PRO A 26 0.41 3.37 -0.39
CA PRO A 26 0.99 2.04 -0.18
C PRO A 26 0.46 1.34 1.06
N LEU A 27 0.17 2.08 2.14
CA LEU A 27 -0.41 1.53 3.36
C LEU A 27 -1.83 1.01 3.11
N ILE A 28 -2.67 1.81 2.44
CA ILE A 28 -4.05 1.44 2.09
C ILE A 28 -4.07 0.22 1.17
N ILE A 29 -3.21 0.17 0.15
CA ILE A 29 -3.08 -0.98 -0.75
C ILE A 29 -2.64 -2.22 0.03
N GLY A 30 -1.65 -2.09 0.93
CA GLY A 30 -1.21 -3.18 1.79
C GLY A 30 -2.33 -3.73 2.69
N LEU A 31 -3.15 -2.83 3.26
CA LEU A 31 -4.31 -3.19 4.08
C LEU A 31 -5.39 -3.93 3.27
N LEU A 32 -5.69 -3.44 2.06
CA LEU A 32 -6.64 -4.10 1.15
C LEU A 32 -6.16 -5.49 0.74
N LEU A 33 -4.86 -5.63 0.44
CA LEU A 33 -4.27 -6.93 0.13
C LEU A 33 -4.35 -7.86 1.32
N ALA A 34 -4.05 -7.41 2.54
CA ALA A 34 -4.21 -8.23 3.74
C ALA A 34 -5.66 -8.69 3.94
N TYR A 35 -6.63 -7.83 3.66
CA TYR A 35 -8.05 -8.17 3.73
C TYR A 35 -8.46 -9.21 2.68
N LEU A 36 -7.87 -9.15 1.48
CA LEU A 36 -8.04 -10.17 0.43
C LEU A 36 -7.32 -11.48 0.74
N ALA A 37 -6.28 -11.47 1.58
CA ALA A 37 -5.56 -12.67 2.00
C ALA A 37 -6.46 -13.61 2.81
N PHE A 38 -7.30 -13.03 3.67
CA PHE A 38 -8.17 -13.76 4.58
C PHE A 38 -9.13 -14.74 3.88
N PRO A 39 -9.94 -14.34 2.87
CA PRO A 39 -10.81 -15.28 2.17
C PRO A 39 -10.03 -16.36 1.41
N ILE A 40 -8.83 -16.06 0.90
CA ILE A 40 -7.97 -17.06 0.25
C ILE A 40 -7.48 -18.08 1.28
N TYR A 41 -7.04 -17.62 2.45
CA TYR A 41 -6.61 -18.49 3.55
C TYR A 41 -7.76 -19.39 4.03
N TRP A 42 -8.95 -18.81 4.19
CA TRP A 42 -10.17 -19.55 4.54
C TRP A 42 -10.53 -20.60 3.49
N PHE A 43 -10.48 -20.23 2.21
CA PHE A 43 -10.73 -21.15 1.11
C PHE A 43 -9.77 -22.34 1.16
N ILE A 44 -8.46 -22.09 1.29
CA ILE A 44 -7.46 -23.16 1.40
C ILE A 44 -7.71 -24.03 2.64
N ALA A 45 -8.10 -23.42 3.76
CA ALA A 45 -8.42 -24.16 4.98
C ALA A 45 -9.62 -25.11 4.81
N SER A 46 -10.61 -24.71 3.99
CA SER A 46 -11.82 -25.48 3.69
C SER A 46 -11.61 -26.63 2.69
N LEU A 47 -10.48 -26.68 1.99
CA LEU A 47 -10.17 -27.75 1.07
C LEU A 47 -9.89 -29.05 1.82
N ASP A 48 -10.51 -30.13 1.36
CA ASP A 48 -10.24 -31.47 1.87
C ASP A 48 -9.02 -32.09 1.17
N ILE A 49 -7.84 -31.60 1.54
CA ILE A 49 -6.54 -32.01 0.98
C ILE A 49 -5.57 -32.39 2.09
N ASP A 50 -4.47 -33.05 1.73
CA ASP A 50 -3.40 -33.41 2.64
C ASP A 50 -3.00 -32.24 3.56
N PRO A 51 -2.89 -32.46 4.88
CA PRO A 51 -2.57 -31.40 5.84
C PRO A 51 -1.26 -30.68 5.53
N LEU A 52 -0.24 -31.42 5.08
CA LEU A 52 1.05 -30.85 4.68
C LEU A 52 0.92 -29.95 3.45
N LEU A 53 0.15 -30.39 2.44
CA LEU A 53 -0.09 -29.61 1.22
C LEU A 53 -0.88 -28.33 1.55
N ARG A 54 -1.85 -28.41 2.46
CA ARG A 54 -2.62 -27.25 2.93
C ARG A 54 -1.74 -26.20 3.60
N ILE A 55 -0.88 -26.62 4.53
CA ILE A 55 0.07 -25.72 5.20
C ILE A 55 1.03 -25.10 4.17
N PHE A 56 1.54 -25.90 3.24
CA PHE A 56 2.41 -25.42 2.17
C PHE A 56 1.73 -24.34 1.32
N LEU A 57 0.48 -24.55 0.90
CA LEU A 57 -0.30 -23.58 0.12
C LEU A 57 -0.55 -22.29 0.91
N GLN A 58 -0.86 -22.38 2.19
CA GLN A 58 -1.04 -21.22 3.06
C GLN A 58 0.26 -20.39 3.19
N ILE A 59 1.40 -21.05 3.41
CA ILE A 59 2.71 -20.40 3.48
C ILE A 59 3.06 -19.75 2.14
N LEU A 60 2.80 -20.44 1.03
CA LEU A 60 3.06 -19.94 -0.32
C LEU A 60 2.28 -18.66 -0.60
N VAL A 61 0.97 -18.66 -0.33
CA VAL A 61 0.11 -17.48 -0.51
C VAL A 61 0.57 -16.34 0.39
N PHE A 62 0.82 -16.62 1.67
CA PHE A 62 1.29 -15.60 2.61
C PHE A 62 2.61 -14.97 2.14
N THR A 63 3.57 -15.79 1.72
CA THR A 63 4.88 -15.33 1.24
C THR A 63 4.76 -14.51 -0.03
N ALA A 64 3.96 -14.94 -1.00
CA ALA A 64 3.74 -14.22 -2.25
C ALA A 64 3.11 -12.83 -2.00
N MET A 65 2.10 -12.76 -1.13
CA MET A 65 1.45 -11.51 -0.77
C MET A 65 2.38 -10.56 -0.01
N TYR A 66 3.13 -11.09 0.96
CA TYR A 66 4.11 -10.29 1.68
C TYR A 66 5.20 -9.75 0.75
N GLY A 67 5.72 -10.59 -0.16
CA GLY A 67 6.69 -10.19 -1.16
C GLY A 67 6.17 -9.09 -2.09
N PHE A 68 4.91 -9.18 -2.52
CA PHE A 68 4.26 -8.16 -3.35
C PHE A 68 4.09 -6.82 -2.62
N VAL A 69 3.63 -6.84 -1.36
CA VAL A 69 3.53 -5.63 -0.53
C VAL A 69 4.91 -4.99 -0.33
N LEU A 70 5.92 -5.81 0.00
CA LEU A 70 7.30 -5.34 0.17
C LEU A 70 7.83 -4.70 -1.13
N TYR A 71 7.61 -5.34 -2.28
CA TYR A 71 7.98 -4.81 -3.58
C TYR A 71 7.32 -3.44 -3.85
N MET A 72 6.03 -3.29 -3.55
CA MET A 72 5.33 -2.01 -3.69
C MET A 72 5.91 -0.93 -2.80
N VAL A 73 6.16 -1.25 -1.52
CA VAL A 73 6.75 -0.31 -0.54
C VAL A 73 8.15 0.11 -0.98
N VAL A 74 9.01 -0.83 -1.36
CA VAL A 74 10.38 -0.53 -1.82
C VAL A 74 10.35 0.33 -3.08
N THR A 75 9.51 -0.01 -4.05
CA THR A 75 9.35 0.76 -5.29
C THR A 75 8.87 2.18 -5.01
N TYR A 76 7.93 2.33 -4.07
CA TYR A 76 7.41 3.62 -3.64
C TYR A 76 8.50 4.47 -2.98
N LEU A 77 9.23 3.90 -2.01
CA LEU A 77 10.34 4.57 -1.31
C LEU A 77 11.46 4.94 -2.28
N TYR A 78 11.74 4.10 -3.28
CA TYR A 78 12.71 4.40 -4.32
C TYR A 78 12.30 5.63 -5.14
N LYS A 79 11.06 5.68 -5.62
CA LYS A 79 10.51 6.86 -6.33
C LYS A 79 10.57 8.11 -5.47
N LEU A 80 10.20 8.01 -4.19
CA LEU A 80 10.27 9.13 -3.25
C LEU A 80 11.71 9.63 -3.08
N ARG A 81 12.68 8.72 -2.91
CA ARG A 81 14.10 9.06 -2.79
C ARG A 81 14.62 9.75 -4.05
N VAL A 82 14.23 9.29 -5.23
CA VAL A 82 14.62 9.90 -6.52
C VAL A 82 14.05 11.31 -6.64
N ARG A 83 12.77 11.53 -6.33
CA ARG A 83 12.16 12.88 -6.31
C ARG A 83 12.87 13.81 -5.34
N MET A 84 13.15 13.36 -4.12
CA MET A 84 13.87 14.16 -3.10
C MET A 84 15.29 14.53 -3.53
N ARG A 85 15.99 13.65 -4.27
CA ARG A 85 17.31 13.97 -4.86
C ARG A 85 17.19 14.98 -6.00
N ALA A 86 16.13 14.91 -6.81
CA ALA A 86 15.90 15.86 -7.90
C ALA A 86 15.58 17.27 -7.39
N VAL A 87 14.88 17.41 -6.26
CA VAL A 87 14.57 18.71 -5.63
C VAL A 87 15.81 19.37 -4.99
N LYS A 88 16.84 18.58 -4.65
CA LYS A 88 18.09 19.08 -4.06
C LYS A 88 19.16 19.49 -5.09
N ARG A 89 18.94 19.24 -6.37
CA ARG A 89 19.79 19.73 -7.47
C ARG A 89 19.17 20.98 -8.08
#